data_AF-D3E3L8-F1
#
_entry.id   AF-D3E3L8-F1
#
_cell.length_a   1.000
_cell.length_b   1.000
_cell.length_c   1.000
_cell.angle_alpha   90.00
_cell.angle_beta   90.00
_cell.angle_gamma   90.00
#
_symmetry.space_group_name_H-M   'P 1'
#
loop_
_entity.id
_entity.type
_entity.pdbx_description
1 polymer ?
#
loop_
_entity_poly.entity_id
_entity_poly.type
_entity_poly.pdbx_seq_one_letter_code
_entity_poly.pdbx_strand_id
1 'polypeptide(L)'
;MLLNWCEEITNIDPSINFRATGGWLKTVTGLDKSVLNGYSLVGEFVKSGDYKHEYSDGLYLDCNKEGKKSKPKQDFRLFRLKNGKLTLIDQVYDGKKNWACEFWESVSEELNPNFRESEADKIISLILDKTGKDKKLLREVQSQLDLVISEI
;
A
#
# COMPACT_ATOMS: atom_id res chain seq x y z
N MET A 1 13.10 -3.83 22.10
CA MET A 1 11.87 -3.80 22.91
C MET A 1 10.81 -4.59 22.17
N LEU A 2 10.04 -5.39 22.90
CA LEU A 2 9.05 -6.34 22.37
C LEU A 2 7.74 -5.58 22.11
N LEU A 3 7.15 -5.72 20.92
CA LEU A 3 5.93 -4.99 20.57
C LEU A 3 4.83 -5.94 20.10
N ASN A 4 3.71 -5.96 20.82
CA ASN A 4 2.49 -6.61 20.37
C ASN A 4 1.75 -5.67 19.42
N TRP A 5 2.02 -5.80 18.12
CA TRP A 5 1.47 -4.88 17.12
C TRP A 5 -0.07 -4.90 17.06
N CYS A 6 -0.71 -6.02 17.41
CA CYS A 6 -2.16 -6.09 17.48
C CYS A 6 -2.71 -5.15 18.55
N GLU A 7 -2.11 -5.15 19.73
CA GLU A 7 -2.48 -4.23 20.82
C GLU A 7 -2.23 -2.78 20.42
N GLU A 8 -1.09 -2.48 19.77
CA GLU A 8 -0.79 -1.13 19.29
C GLU A 8 -1.82 -0.64 18.26
N ILE A 9 -2.20 -1.48 17.29
CA ILE A 9 -3.22 -1.11 16.30
C ILE A 9 -4.58 -0.93 16.97
N THR A 10 -4.96 -1.77 17.93
CA THR A 10 -6.21 -1.58 18.70
C THR A 10 -6.16 -0.32 19.57
N ASN A 11 -4.99 0.08 20.07
CA ASN A 11 -4.85 1.35 20.78
C ASN A 11 -5.01 2.56 19.84
N ILE A 12 -4.53 2.44 18.60
CA ILE A 12 -4.68 3.48 17.57
C ILE A 12 -6.13 3.56 17.07
N ASP A 13 -6.77 2.40 16.87
CA ASP A 13 -8.15 2.28 16.41
C ASP A 13 -8.93 1.31 17.32
N PRO A 14 -9.49 1.81 18.44
CA PRO A 14 -10.24 0.97 19.39
C PRO A 14 -11.53 0.38 18.83
N SER A 15 -11.99 0.88 17.67
CA SER A 15 -13.22 0.43 17.03
C SER A 15 -13.01 -0.76 16.09
N ILE A 16 -11.76 -1.09 15.79
CA ILE A 16 -11.40 -2.14 14.84
C ILE A 16 -11.90 -3.51 15.30
N ASN A 17 -12.55 -4.25 14.40
CA ASN A 17 -12.82 -5.66 14.63
C ASN A 17 -11.70 -6.49 14.00
N PHE A 18 -10.57 -6.50 14.70
CA PHE A 18 -9.31 -7.01 14.21
C PHE A 18 -9.45 -8.46 13.72
N ARG A 19 -9.16 -8.67 12.42
CA ARG A 19 -9.14 -9.95 11.71
C ARG A 19 -10.46 -10.72 11.77
N ALA A 20 -11.59 -10.08 12.03
CA ALA A 20 -12.89 -10.74 12.25
C ALA A 20 -13.31 -11.70 11.12
N THR A 21 -12.94 -11.36 9.89
CA THR A 21 -13.18 -12.18 8.69
C THR A 21 -11.90 -12.58 7.97
N GLY A 22 -10.76 -12.47 8.67
CA GLY A 22 -9.43 -12.80 8.18
C GLY A 22 -8.58 -11.57 7.89
N GLY A 23 -7.56 -11.75 7.07
CA GLY A 23 -6.58 -10.72 6.79
C GLY A 23 -5.19 -11.32 6.67
N TRP A 24 -4.20 -10.46 6.48
CA TRP A 24 -2.80 -10.86 6.37
C TRP A 24 -1.89 -9.71 6.75
N LEU A 25 -0.65 -10.06 7.04
CA LEU A 25 0.45 -9.12 7.21
C LEU A 25 1.55 -9.50 6.24
N LYS A 26 2.21 -8.51 5.64
CA LYS A 26 3.41 -8.70 4.82
C LYS A 26 4.46 -7.66 5.14
N THR A 27 5.71 -7.97 4.87
CA THR A 27 6.78 -6.98 4.81
C THR A 27 6.65 -6.16 3.52
N VAL A 28 7.23 -4.96 3.54
CA VAL A 28 7.40 -4.12 2.35
C VAL A 28 8.88 -3.76 2.26
N THR A 29 9.54 -4.29 1.23
CA THR A 29 10.99 -4.12 0.99
C THR A 29 11.27 -3.43 -0.34
N GLY A 30 10.24 -3.19 -1.16
CA GLY A 30 10.40 -2.60 -2.47
C GLY A 30 9.06 -2.20 -3.09
N LEU A 31 9.16 -1.60 -4.27
CA LEU A 31 8.02 -1.16 -5.06
C LEU A 31 8.17 -1.61 -6.52
N ASP A 32 7.15 -2.29 -7.04
CA ASP A 32 7.00 -2.65 -8.45
C ASP A 32 5.80 -1.91 -9.04
N LYS A 33 6.06 -0.72 -9.60
CA LYS A 33 5.05 0.12 -10.25
C LYS A 33 4.52 -0.47 -11.57
N SER A 34 5.05 -1.61 -12.03
CA SER A 34 4.54 -2.29 -13.23
C SER A 34 3.17 -2.95 -12.99
N VAL A 35 2.78 -3.17 -11.73
CA VAL A 35 1.48 -3.72 -11.30
C VAL A 35 0.77 -2.72 -10.39
N LEU A 36 -0.57 -2.69 -10.38
CA LEU A 36 -1.36 -1.66 -9.66
C LEU A 36 -2.10 -2.21 -8.43
N ASN A 37 -1.91 -3.49 -8.12
CA ASN A 37 -2.58 -4.17 -7.02
C ASN A 37 -1.58 -4.42 -5.88
N GLY A 38 -1.98 -5.21 -4.87
CA GLY A 38 -1.12 -5.50 -3.71
C GLY A 38 0.23 -6.17 -4.02
N TYR A 39 0.47 -6.63 -5.26
CA TYR A 39 1.78 -7.11 -5.71
C TYR A 39 2.76 -5.97 -6.02
N SER A 40 2.28 -4.73 -6.20
CA SER A 40 3.15 -3.55 -6.37
C SER A 40 3.99 -3.28 -5.14
N LEU A 41 3.51 -3.68 -3.97
CA LEU A 41 4.20 -3.56 -2.70
C LEU A 41 5.04 -4.84 -2.52
N VAL A 42 6.33 -4.81 -2.88
CA VAL A 42 7.19 -6.00 -2.89
C VAL A 42 7.55 -6.39 -1.46
N GLY A 43 7.45 -7.68 -1.13
CA GLY A 43 7.82 -8.24 0.16
C GLY A 43 7.14 -9.58 0.44
N GLU A 44 7.39 -10.13 1.62
CA GLU A 44 6.99 -11.49 2.00
C GLU A 44 5.80 -11.49 2.97
N PHE A 45 4.87 -12.43 2.77
CA PHE A 45 3.79 -12.64 3.73
C PHE A 45 4.36 -13.21 5.03
N VAL A 46 3.97 -12.61 6.16
CA VAL A 46 4.38 -13.15 7.44
C VAL A 46 3.51 -14.34 7.80
N LYS A 47 4.14 -15.42 8.28
CA LYS A 47 3.48 -16.67 8.62
C LYS A 47 2.36 -16.44 9.65
N SER A 48 1.17 -16.93 9.32
CA SER A 48 0.00 -16.90 10.18
C SER A 48 0.20 -17.83 11.38
N GLY A 49 0.02 -17.31 12.59
CA GLY A 49 0.17 -18.10 13.82
C GLY A 49 0.48 -17.19 15.00
N ASP A 50 -0.57 -16.62 15.58
CA ASP A 50 -0.58 -15.61 16.64
C ASP A 50 0.06 -14.26 16.28
N TYR A 51 -0.78 -13.25 16.14
CA TYR A 51 -0.41 -11.83 15.93
C TYR A 51 0.32 -11.21 17.14
N LYS A 52 0.63 -12.03 18.14
CA LYS A 52 1.40 -11.72 19.35
C LYS A 52 2.90 -12.06 19.20
N HIS A 53 3.31 -12.60 18.06
CA HIS A 53 4.72 -12.87 17.78
C HIS A 53 5.54 -11.58 17.67
N GLU A 54 6.82 -11.69 17.99
CA GLU A 54 7.81 -10.62 17.84
C GLU A 54 8.11 -10.39 16.36
N TYR A 55 8.03 -9.14 15.92
CA TYR A 55 8.39 -8.73 14.56
C TYR A 55 9.67 -7.89 14.61
N SER A 56 10.53 -8.09 13.61
CA SER A 56 11.77 -7.32 13.48
C SER A 56 11.50 -5.90 12.97
N ASP A 57 12.51 -5.04 13.10
CA ASP A 57 12.45 -3.70 12.52
C ASP A 57 12.23 -3.78 11.00
N GLY A 58 11.36 -2.93 10.47
CA GLY A 58 11.01 -2.93 9.05
C GLY A 58 9.72 -2.20 8.74
N LEU A 59 9.37 -2.19 7.46
CA LEU A 59 8.13 -1.65 6.94
C LEU A 59 7.15 -2.80 6.68
N TYR A 60 5.91 -2.62 7.12
CA TYR A 60 4.89 -3.65 7.13
C TYR A 60 3.57 -3.12 6.57
N LEU A 61 2.86 -4.00 5.88
CA LEU A 61 1.52 -3.74 5.39
C LEU A 61 0.54 -4.74 6.00
N ASP A 62 -0.41 -4.21 6.75
CA ASP A 62 -1.55 -4.91 7.30
C ASP A 62 -2.75 -4.84 6.36
N CYS A 63 -3.44 -5.97 6.18
CA CYS A 63 -4.75 -6.05 5.51
C CYS A 63 -5.78 -6.61 6.48
N ASN A 64 -6.46 -5.76 7.22
CA ASN A 64 -7.56 -6.16 8.10
C ASN A 64 -8.83 -6.46 7.29
N LYS A 65 -9.44 -7.63 7.49
CA LYS A 65 -10.76 -7.94 6.93
C LYS A 65 -11.79 -8.06 8.03
N GLU A 66 -12.82 -7.22 7.96
CA GLU A 66 -13.88 -7.17 8.96
C GLU A 66 -15.28 -7.00 8.33
N GLY A 67 -16.31 -6.95 9.17
CA GLY A 67 -17.71 -6.88 8.74
C GLY A 67 -18.30 -8.25 8.41
N LYS A 68 -19.26 -8.29 7.46
CA LYS A 68 -19.94 -9.54 7.10
C LYS A 68 -19.05 -10.38 6.20
N LYS A 69 -18.92 -11.69 6.46
CA LYS A 69 -18.15 -12.63 5.62
C LYS A 69 -18.54 -12.58 4.13
N SER A 70 -19.80 -12.29 3.81
CA SER A 70 -20.29 -12.17 2.43
C SER A 70 -19.93 -10.85 1.74
N LYS A 71 -19.61 -9.80 2.50
CA LYS A 71 -19.20 -8.48 2.01
C LYS A 71 -18.18 -7.88 2.98
N PRO A 72 -16.96 -8.45 3.05
CA PRO A 72 -15.96 -8.00 3.99
C PRO A 72 -15.46 -6.61 3.59
N LYS A 73 -15.28 -5.74 4.57
CA LYS A 73 -14.50 -4.51 4.42
C LYS A 73 -13.02 -4.87 4.51
N GLN A 74 -12.20 -4.21 3.71
CA GLN A 74 -10.75 -4.45 3.68
C GLN A 74 -10.03 -3.14 3.95
N ASP A 75 -9.46 -3.02 5.15
CA ASP A 75 -8.67 -1.86 5.51
C ASP A 75 -7.19 -2.22 5.45
N PHE A 76 -6.40 -1.31 4.90
CA PHE A 76 -4.98 -1.47 4.72
C PHE A 76 -4.24 -0.44 5.56
N ARG A 77 -3.19 -0.85 6.26
CA ARG A 77 -2.37 0.04 7.10
C ARG A 77 -0.90 -0.22 6.80
N LEU A 78 -0.19 0.82 6.40
CA LEU A 78 1.26 0.83 6.27
C LEU A 78 1.84 1.33 7.58
N PHE A 79 2.71 0.54 8.21
CA PHE A 79 3.36 0.94 9.45
C PHE A 79 4.82 0.51 9.48
N ARG A 80 5.62 1.29 10.17
CA ARG A 80 7.02 0.99 10.45
C ARG A 80 7.17 0.46 11.87
N LEU A 81 7.90 -0.63 12.01
CA LEU A 81 8.47 -1.08 13.28
C LEU A 81 9.92 -0.64 13.35
N LYS A 82 10.28 0.11 14.39
CA LYS A 82 11.67 0.52 14.62
C LYS A 82 11.95 0.62 16.11
N ASN A 83 13.00 -0.04 16.59
CA ASN A 83 13.40 -0.04 18.01
C ASN A 83 12.25 -0.44 18.96
N GLY A 84 11.37 -1.33 18.53
CA GLY A 84 10.19 -1.74 19.32
C GLY A 84 9.11 -0.67 19.44
N LYS A 85 9.04 0.26 18.49
CA LYS A 85 7.94 1.23 18.35
C LYS A 85 7.25 1.04 17.00
N LEU A 86 5.92 0.98 17.01
CA LEU A 86 5.09 1.05 15.82
C LEU A 86 4.80 2.51 15.49
N THR A 87 4.97 2.87 14.22
CA THR A 87 4.55 4.16 13.67
C THR A 87 3.63 3.87 12.49
N LEU A 88 2.36 4.26 12.60
CA LEU A 88 1.45 4.26 11.46
C LEU A 88 1.94 5.32 10.47
N ILE A 89 2.20 4.90 9.23
CA ILE A 89 2.68 5.76 8.16
C ILE A 89 1.49 6.22 7.31
N ASP A 90 0.63 5.28 6.92
CA ASP A 90 -0.46 5.55 5.98
C ASP A 90 -1.57 4.50 6.12
N GLN A 91 -2.77 4.80 5.61
CA GLN A 91 -3.93 3.92 5.70
C GLN A 91 -4.95 4.14 4.57
N VAL A 92 -5.54 3.05 4.11
CA VAL A 92 -6.65 3.04 3.14
C VAL A 92 -7.80 2.24 3.72
N TYR A 93 -8.96 2.89 3.87
CA TYR A 93 -10.17 2.25 4.39
C TYR A 93 -11.05 1.69 3.28
N ASP A 94 -11.62 0.50 3.51
CA ASP A 94 -12.50 -0.20 2.57
C ASP A 94 -11.96 -0.20 1.12
N GLY A 95 -10.67 -0.52 1.00
CA GLY A 95 -9.87 -0.37 -0.20
C GLY A 95 -10.52 -0.98 -1.44
N LYS A 96 -10.50 -0.21 -2.53
CA LYS A 96 -11.12 -0.57 -3.81
C LYS A 96 -10.07 -1.06 -4.80
N LYS A 97 -10.46 -1.17 -6.08
CA LYS A 97 -9.52 -1.50 -7.15
C LYS A 97 -8.36 -0.49 -7.11
N ASN A 98 -7.14 -0.98 -7.25
CA ASN A 98 -5.90 -0.19 -7.23
C ASN A 98 -5.53 0.49 -5.90
N TRP A 99 -6.11 0.06 -4.76
CA TRP A 99 -5.78 0.59 -3.42
C TRP A 99 -4.27 0.62 -3.12
N ALA A 100 -3.49 -0.28 -3.72
CA ALA A 100 -2.05 -0.38 -3.45
C ALA A 100 -1.26 0.82 -3.98
N CYS A 101 -1.76 1.48 -5.02
CA CYS A 101 -1.13 2.68 -5.58
C CYS A 101 -1.14 3.86 -4.61
N GLU A 102 -2.14 3.92 -3.72
CA GLU A 102 -2.26 4.97 -2.71
C GLU A 102 -1.06 4.95 -1.73
N PHE A 103 -0.42 3.79 -1.54
CA PHE A 103 0.75 3.65 -0.68
C PHE A 103 2.09 3.94 -1.36
N TRP A 104 2.14 4.18 -2.67
CA TRP A 104 3.41 4.23 -3.41
C TRP A 104 4.33 5.37 -2.98
N GLU A 105 3.76 6.55 -2.70
CA GLU A 105 4.50 7.70 -2.20
C GLU A 105 5.08 7.39 -0.81
N SER A 106 4.20 7.05 0.15
CA SER A 106 4.56 6.67 1.52
C SER A 106 5.62 5.56 1.60
N VAL A 107 5.52 4.54 0.73
CA VAL A 107 6.53 3.46 0.65
C VAL A 107 7.84 3.96 0.07
N SER A 108 7.80 4.82 -0.96
CA SER A 108 9.02 5.35 -1.56
C SER A 108 9.81 6.22 -0.58
N GLU A 109 9.11 7.05 0.21
CA GLU A 109 9.71 7.87 1.26
C GLU A 109 10.33 7.01 2.38
N GLU A 110 9.62 5.98 2.85
CA GLU A 110 10.11 5.11 3.92
C GLU A 110 11.29 4.22 3.48
N LEU A 111 11.33 3.80 2.21
CA LEU A 111 12.44 3.01 1.65
C LEU A 111 13.64 3.88 1.26
N ASN A 112 13.41 5.14 0.90
CA ASN A 112 14.46 6.09 0.55
C ASN A 112 14.16 7.47 1.13
N PRO A 113 14.80 7.88 2.23
CA PRO A 113 14.57 9.19 2.85
C PRO A 113 14.90 10.39 1.95
N ASN A 114 15.66 10.19 0.88
CA ASN A 114 15.97 11.21 -0.12
C ASN A 114 15.03 11.15 -1.34
N PHE A 115 13.96 10.36 -1.27
CA PHE A 115 12.98 10.26 -2.33
C PHE A 115 12.40 11.64 -2.64
N ARG A 116 12.38 11.96 -3.93
CA ARG A 116 11.66 13.09 -4.49
C ARG A 116 10.89 12.56 -5.67
N GLU A 117 9.58 12.58 -5.59
CA GLU A 117 8.75 12.15 -6.71
C GLU A 117 9.00 13.05 -7.91
N SER A 118 9.40 12.46 -9.04
CA SER A 118 9.60 13.21 -10.27
C SER A 118 8.24 13.56 -10.90
N GLU A 119 8.18 14.67 -11.66
CA GLU A 119 6.96 15.00 -12.41
C GLU A 119 6.60 13.90 -13.42
N ALA A 120 7.60 13.20 -13.96
CA ALA A 120 7.39 12.04 -14.83
C ALA A 120 6.70 10.88 -14.10
N ASP A 121 7.07 10.58 -12.85
CA ASP A 121 6.41 9.56 -12.04
C ASP A 121 4.93 9.92 -11.76
N LYS A 122 4.65 11.19 -11.47
CA LYS A 122 3.28 11.70 -11.26
C LYS A 122 2.41 11.52 -12.49
N ILE A 123 2.94 11.90 -13.65
CA ILE A 123 2.25 11.75 -14.94
C ILE A 123 1.99 10.27 -15.24
N ILE A 124 2.98 9.40 -15.01
CA ILE A 124 2.83 7.95 -15.21
C ILE A 124 1.74 7.38 -14.30
N SER A 125 1.70 7.76 -13.02
CA SER A 125 0.67 7.32 -12.07
C SER A 125 -0.73 7.75 -12.51
N LEU A 126 -0.91 9.02 -12.90
CA LEU A 126 -2.16 9.56 -13.44
C LEU A 126 -2.63 8.81 -14.69
N ILE A 127 -1.72 8.54 -15.63
CA ILE A 127 -2.03 7.80 -16.85
C ILE A 127 -2.43 6.37 -16.50
N LEU A 128 -1.71 5.70 -15.61
CA LEU A 128 -2.00 4.31 -15.21
C LEU A 128 -3.35 4.17 -14.49
N ASP A 129 -3.70 5.13 -13.62
CA ASP A 129 -4.98 5.16 -12.93
C ASP A 129 -6.14 5.29 -13.92
N LYS A 130 -6.04 6.22 -14.88
CA LYS A 130 -7.08 6.46 -15.89
C LYS A 130 -7.19 5.36 -16.94
N THR A 131 -6.08 4.71 -17.27
CA THR A 131 -6.05 3.74 -18.38
C THR A 131 -6.18 2.29 -17.91
N GLY A 132 -5.89 1.97 -16.64
CA GLY A 132 -5.94 0.60 -16.14
C GLY A 132 -5.06 -0.39 -16.93
N LYS A 133 -4.00 0.10 -17.58
CA LYS A 133 -3.12 -0.63 -18.54
C LYS A 133 -3.76 -0.98 -19.89
N ASP A 134 -4.80 -0.28 -20.30
CA ASP A 134 -5.32 -0.40 -21.67
C ASP A 134 -4.31 0.15 -22.67
N LYS A 135 -3.63 -0.77 -23.38
CA LYS A 135 -2.61 -0.43 -24.39
C LYS A 135 -3.14 0.46 -25.51
N LYS A 136 -4.44 0.38 -25.83
CA LYS A 136 -5.05 1.24 -26.85
C LYS A 136 -5.17 2.67 -26.32
N LEU A 137 -5.65 2.80 -25.09
CA LEU A 137 -5.79 4.10 -24.43
C LEU A 137 -4.42 4.76 -24.17
N LEU A 138 -3.40 3.98 -23.79
CA LEU A 138 -2.03 4.48 -23.65
C LEU A 138 -1.46 5.03 -24.96
N ARG A 139 -1.71 4.35 -26.09
CA ARG A 139 -1.31 4.84 -27.42
C ARG A 139 -2.05 6.11 -27.81
N GLU A 140 -3.32 6.21 -27.42
CA GLU A 140 -4.14 7.39 -27.69
C GLU A 140 -3.67 8.60 -26.88
N VAL A 141 -3.37 8.40 -25.59
CA VAL A 141 -2.73 9.41 -24.74
C VAL A 141 -1.39 9.85 -25.31
N GLN A 142 -0.54 8.90 -25.73
CA GLN A 142 0.75 9.20 -26.35
C GLN A 142 0.58 10.05 -27.62
N SER A 143 -0.34 9.67 -28.50
CA SER A 143 -0.63 10.41 -29.72
C SER A 143 -1.15 11.84 -29.45
N GLN A 144 -1.98 12.02 -28.42
CA GLN A 144 -2.45 13.35 -28.03
C GLN A 144 -1.33 14.20 -27.43
N LEU A 145 -0.44 13.60 -26.63
CA LEU A 145 0.73 14.28 -26.09
C LEU A 145 1.67 14.76 -27.20
N ASP A 146 1.95 13.89 -28.18
CA ASP A 146 2.83 14.21 -29.31
C ASP A 146 2.27 15.39 -30.14
N LEU A 147 0.95 15.42 -30.34
CA LEU A 147 0.26 16.54 -31.00
C LEU A 147 0.44 17.86 -30.22
N VAL A 148 0.16 17.85 -28.91
CA VAL A 148 0.29 19.05 -28.07
C VAL A 148 1.75 19.54 -28.00
N ILE A 149 2.72 18.64 -27.89
CA ILE A 149 4.14 18.99 -27.88
C ILE A 149 4.56 19.64 -29.21
N SER A 150 4.00 19.18 -30.33
CA SER A 150 4.30 19.75 -31.65
C SER A 150 3.73 21.15 -31.88
N GLU A 151 2.80 21.59 -31.03
CA GLU A 151 2.17 22.91 -31.06
C GLU A 151 2.87 23.95 -30.16
N ILE A 152 3.85 23.53 -29.35
CA ILE A 152 4.67 24.39 -28.44
C ILE A 152 6.01 24.72 -29.10
#